data_AF-A0A9R0WNH0-F1
#
_entry.id   AF-A0A9R0WNH0-F1
#
_cell.length_a   1.000
_cell.length_b   1.000
_cell.length_c   1.000
_cell.angle_alpha   90.00
_cell.angle_beta   90.00
_cell.angle_gamma   90.00
#
_symmetry.space_group_name_H-M   'P 1'
#
loop_
_entity.id
_entity.type
_entity.pdbx_description
1 polymer ?
#
loop_
_entity_poly.entity_id
_entity_poly.type
_entity_poly.pdbx_seq_one_letter_code
_entity_poly.pdbx_strand_id
1 'polypeptide(L)'
;MSRLSFRPRPLDIHKKLPILKSARDFEDDDPTVAAFAAARVGVLLRHSGSDLTAAAAATDGEGNSTPSKKNAQEIPTPQFDDVETYDRDYTRTFAQPSCYIRGRGARAEIGEFVEYDLDNEDEDWLDDYNNERKNLNPEKLEVLLFKLEILDHKARERAGAITPTFIGPVPVLLQLDVAMEALQYLSVRYAVFQAVYNYWRAKRERWQKPILRRLQPPPPVNDTNPYNVFRPREKAHRLHTRRMQRRENNIQSFEKLRLYGAIWTKQRH
;
A
#
# COMPACT_ATOMS: atom_id res chain seq x y z
N MET A 1 13.15 -63.89 27.00
CA MET A 1 12.63 -62.51 26.93
C MET A 1 13.74 -61.55 27.37
N SER A 2 14.43 -60.91 26.42
CA SER A 2 15.48 -59.92 26.71
C SER A 2 14.83 -58.57 27.02
N ARG A 3 15.03 -58.05 28.23
CA ARG A 3 14.59 -56.70 28.59
C ARG A 3 15.50 -55.69 27.86
N LEU A 4 14.91 -54.85 27.01
CA LEU A 4 15.56 -53.67 26.45
C LEU A 4 16.08 -52.81 27.59
N SER A 5 17.40 -52.82 27.82
CA SER A 5 18.03 -51.96 28.82
C SER A 5 18.06 -50.54 28.29
N PHE A 6 17.10 -49.71 28.71
CA PHE A 6 17.25 -48.26 28.58
C PHE A 6 18.36 -47.83 29.52
N ARG A 7 19.58 -47.64 28.98
CA ARG A 7 20.62 -46.92 29.71
C ARG A 7 20.27 -45.44 29.61
N PRO A 8 19.92 -44.76 30.71
CA PRO A 8 19.71 -43.32 30.66
C PRO A 8 21.01 -42.68 30.17
N ARG A 9 20.98 -42.07 28.98
CA ARG A 9 22.11 -41.28 28.52
C ARG A 9 22.15 -40.01 29.38
N PRO A 10 23.29 -39.68 30.00
CA PRO A 10 23.39 -38.44 30.78
C PRO A 10 23.04 -37.25 29.88
N LEU A 11 22.16 -36.38 30.39
CA LEU A 11 21.78 -35.15 29.70
C LEU A 11 22.99 -34.22 29.70
N ASP A 12 23.47 -33.86 28.51
CA ASP A 12 24.52 -32.86 28.37
C ASP A 12 23.90 -31.46 28.51
N ILE A 13 24.13 -30.84 29.67
CA ILE A 13 23.62 -29.51 30.04
C ILE A 13 24.25 -28.41 29.16
N HIS A 14 25.38 -28.69 28.50
CA HIS A 14 26.06 -27.75 27.62
C HIS A 14 25.60 -27.84 26.17
N LYS A 15 24.73 -28.83 25.84
CA LYS A 15 24.15 -28.93 24.51
C LYS A 15 23.20 -27.75 24.27
N LYS A 16 23.51 -26.94 23.26
CA LYS A 16 22.65 -25.83 22.84
C LYS A 16 21.29 -26.37 22.38
N LEU A 17 20.23 -25.72 22.83
CA LEU A 17 18.87 -26.04 22.39
C LEU A 17 18.62 -25.40 21.01
N PRO A 18 17.96 -26.11 20.09
CA PRO A 18 17.46 -25.49 18.86
C PRO A 18 16.40 -24.44 19.24
N ILE A 19 16.50 -23.26 18.63
CA ILE A 19 15.51 -22.19 18.78
C ILE A 19 14.57 -22.28 17.58
N LEU A 20 13.30 -22.51 17.85
CA LEU A 20 12.24 -22.46 16.84
C LEU A 20 11.67 -21.05 16.87
N LYS A 21 11.62 -20.39 15.70
CA LYS A 21 11.08 -19.04 15.55
C LYS A 21 9.57 -19.09 15.29
N SER A 22 9.08 -20.14 14.61
CA SER A 22 7.65 -20.34 14.35
C SER A 22 7.22 -21.80 14.40
N ALA A 23 5.91 -22.06 14.43
CA ALA A 23 5.36 -23.42 14.35
C ALA A 23 5.59 -24.07 12.98
N ARG A 24 5.84 -23.28 11.92
CA ARG A 24 6.17 -23.78 10.58
C ARG A 24 7.58 -24.38 10.52
N ASP A 25 8.48 -23.93 11.40
CA ASP A 25 9.85 -24.46 11.55
C ASP A 25 9.87 -25.92 12.05
N PHE A 26 8.72 -26.51 12.39
CA PHE A 26 8.58 -27.95 12.66
C PHE A 26 8.51 -28.79 11.39
N GLU A 27 8.09 -28.21 10.26
CA GLU A 27 7.85 -28.92 8.99
C GLU A 27 9.05 -28.83 8.04
N ASP A 28 9.96 -27.88 8.25
CA ASP A 28 11.21 -27.81 7.49
C ASP A 28 12.12 -28.99 7.86
N ASP A 29 12.33 -29.89 6.90
CA ASP A 29 13.26 -31.04 6.92
C ASP A 29 14.74 -30.59 7.01
N ASP A 30 15.09 -29.80 8.03
CA ASP A 30 16.48 -29.64 8.43
C ASP A 30 16.90 -30.97 9.10
N PRO A 31 17.93 -31.68 8.58
CA PRO A 31 18.34 -33.00 9.09
C PRO A 31 18.71 -32.98 10.58
N THR A 32 18.96 -31.80 11.16
CA THR A 32 19.16 -31.62 12.60
C THR A 32 17.86 -31.62 13.42
N VAL A 33 16.75 -31.15 12.85
CA VAL A 33 15.41 -31.11 13.48
C VAL A 33 14.70 -32.46 13.30
N ALA A 34 14.84 -33.09 12.13
CA ALA A 34 14.29 -34.43 11.86
C ALA A 34 14.82 -35.50 12.83
N ALA A 35 16.10 -35.43 13.22
CA ALA A 35 16.69 -36.31 14.24
C ALA A 35 16.05 -36.14 15.64
N PHE A 36 15.59 -34.92 15.97
CA PHE A 36 14.88 -34.62 17.21
C PHE A 36 13.40 -35.04 17.16
N ALA A 37 12.73 -34.86 16.02
CA ALA A 37 11.36 -35.33 15.80
C ALA A 37 11.29 -36.86 15.86
N ALA A 38 12.21 -37.56 15.20
CA ALA A 38 12.32 -39.03 15.27
C ALA A 38 12.58 -39.53 16.69
N ALA A 39 13.36 -38.80 17.50
CA ALA A 39 13.61 -39.13 18.90
C ALA A 39 12.37 -38.96 19.80
N ARG A 40 11.45 -38.04 19.48
CA ARG A 40 10.18 -37.87 20.22
C ARG A 40 9.08 -38.82 19.74
N VAL A 41 8.95 -39.03 18.43
CA VAL A 41 7.96 -39.97 17.86
C VAL A 41 8.30 -41.42 18.25
N GLY A 42 9.59 -41.76 18.37
CA GLY A 42 10.04 -43.07 18.85
C GLY A 42 9.67 -43.39 20.31
N VAL A 43 9.28 -42.41 21.12
CA VAL A 43 8.84 -42.62 22.51
C VAL A 43 7.33 -42.89 22.58
N LEU A 44 6.53 -42.44 21.61
CA LEU A 44 5.06 -42.57 21.69
C LEU A 44 4.47 -43.75 20.91
N LEU A 45 5.20 -44.35 19.95
CA LEU A 45 4.59 -45.31 19.03
C LEU A 45 5.46 -46.54 18.72
N ARG A 46 5.68 -47.45 19.68
CA ARG A 46 6.02 -48.88 19.40
C ARG A 46 5.55 -49.83 20.52
N HIS A 47 4.25 -50.10 20.55
CA HIS A 47 3.74 -51.45 20.81
C HIS A 47 3.16 -51.98 19.49
N SER A 48 3.44 -53.24 19.16
CA SER A 48 3.31 -53.94 17.85
C SER A 48 4.37 -53.47 16.83
N GLY A 49 5.44 -54.22 16.51
CA GLY A 49 5.51 -55.60 15.98
C GLY A 49 5.20 -55.51 14.47
N SER A 50 6.07 -55.75 13.50
CA SER A 50 7.26 -56.60 13.38
C SER A 50 8.05 -56.16 12.13
N ASP A 51 9.34 -56.54 12.09
CA ASP A 51 10.22 -56.68 10.94
C ASP A 51 10.54 -55.45 10.07
N LEU A 52 11.83 -55.12 9.95
CA LEU A 52 12.51 -55.04 8.66
C LEU A 52 14.03 -54.95 8.91
N THR A 53 14.70 -55.92 8.30
CA THR A 53 16.14 -56.16 8.30
C THR A 53 16.92 -55.18 7.43
N ALA A 54 18.23 -55.16 7.69
CA ALA A 54 19.33 -54.78 6.80
C ALA A 54 19.82 -53.32 6.85
N ALA A 55 20.84 -53.13 7.68
CA ALA A 55 21.92 -52.18 7.49
C ALA A 55 22.83 -52.64 6.32
N ALA A 56 23.42 -51.70 5.57
CA ALA A 56 24.89 -51.54 5.44
C ALA A 56 25.26 -50.57 4.29
N ALA A 57 25.96 -49.49 4.67
CA ALA A 57 27.12 -48.85 4.02
C ALA A 57 27.22 -47.42 4.61
N ALA A 58 28.05 -47.15 5.64
CA ALA A 58 29.50 -46.88 5.54
C ALA A 58 29.79 -45.84 4.44
N THR A 59 30.31 -44.64 4.70
CA THR A 59 31.55 -44.33 5.42
C THR A 59 31.67 -42.81 5.68
N ASP A 60 32.26 -42.48 6.82
CA ASP A 60 33.30 -41.47 7.09
C ASP A 60 33.21 -40.04 6.51
N GLY A 61 33.25 -39.09 7.45
CA GLY A 61 33.44 -37.67 7.16
C GLY A 61 33.44 -36.84 8.44
N GLU A 62 34.39 -37.13 9.35
CA GLU A 62 34.69 -36.25 10.48
C GLU A 62 35.08 -34.86 9.99
N GLY A 63 34.26 -33.87 10.32
CA GLY A 63 34.53 -32.45 10.12
C GLY A 63 33.99 -31.67 11.30
N ASN A 64 34.59 -31.89 12.47
CA ASN A 64 34.27 -31.15 13.69
C ASN A 64 34.74 -29.69 13.52
N SER A 65 33.92 -28.85 12.88
CA SER A 65 34.20 -27.43 12.75
C SER A 65 33.97 -26.75 14.10
N THR A 66 35.07 -26.27 14.70
CA THR A 66 35.03 -25.40 15.87
C THR A 66 34.38 -24.06 15.46
N PRO A 67 33.30 -23.60 16.13
CA PRO A 67 32.69 -22.33 15.77
C PRO A 67 33.58 -21.22 16.36
N SER A 68 34.48 -20.68 15.54
CA SER A 68 35.19 -19.45 15.87
C SER A 68 34.15 -18.35 16.10
N LYS A 69 34.01 -17.91 17.36
CA LYS A 69 33.12 -16.81 17.76
C LYS A 69 33.58 -15.51 17.10
N LYS A 70 33.11 -15.24 15.89
CA LYS A 70 32.88 -13.86 15.45
C LYS A 70 31.51 -13.49 16.00
N ASN A 71 31.44 -12.49 16.87
CA ASN A 71 30.21 -11.83 17.28
C ASN A 71 29.64 -11.08 16.06
N ALA A 72 29.23 -11.82 15.03
CA ALA A 72 28.46 -11.27 13.93
C ALA A 72 27.07 -11.02 14.51
N GLN A 73 26.71 -9.74 14.64
CA GLN A 73 25.37 -9.32 15.01
C GLN A 73 24.40 -9.95 14.00
N GLU A 74 23.52 -10.85 14.45
CA GLU A 74 22.53 -11.50 13.58
C GLU A 74 21.56 -10.44 13.06
N ILE A 75 21.57 -10.22 11.75
CA ILE A 75 20.65 -9.28 11.11
C ILE A 75 19.32 -10.02 10.90
N PRO A 76 18.20 -9.57 11.50
CA PRO A 76 16.92 -10.23 11.31
C PRO A 76 16.50 -10.14 9.84
N THR A 77 16.19 -11.29 9.23
CA THR A 77 15.61 -11.37 7.88
C THR A 77 14.09 -11.31 7.98
N PRO A 78 13.40 -10.44 7.23
CA PRO A 78 11.94 -10.42 7.22
C PRO A 78 11.39 -11.73 6.65
N GLN A 79 10.28 -12.19 7.22
CA GLN A 79 9.51 -13.31 6.67
C GLN A 79 8.56 -12.82 5.58
N PHE A 80 8.23 -13.69 4.63
CA PHE A 80 7.23 -13.43 3.59
C PHE A 80 6.15 -14.52 3.64
N ASP A 81 4.95 -14.15 3.23
CA ASP A 81 3.79 -15.05 3.15
C ASP A 81 3.21 -14.99 1.74
N ASP A 82 2.70 -16.13 1.27
CA ASP A 82 1.96 -16.20 0.00
C ASP A 82 0.55 -15.63 0.18
N VAL A 83 0.10 -14.84 -0.80
CA VAL A 83 -1.23 -14.22 -0.80
C VAL A 83 -2.15 -15.02 -1.71
N GLU A 84 -3.13 -15.70 -1.12
CA GLU A 84 -4.06 -16.58 -1.86
C GLU A 84 -4.83 -15.86 -2.97
N THR A 85 -5.15 -14.56 -2.79
CA THR A 85 -5.93 -13.79 -3.76
C THR A 85 -5.09 -13.21 -4.90
N TYR A 86 -3.76 -13.40 -4.88
CA TYR A 86 -2.84 -12.74 -5.82
C TYR A 86 -3.21 -12.95 -7.29
N ASP A 87 -3.45 -14.21 -7.70
CA ASP A 87 -3.77 -14.54 -9.10
C ASP A 87 -5.15 -14.02 -9.53
N ARG A 88 -6.07 -13.79 -8.59
CA ARG A 88 -7.40 -13.20 -8.86
C ARG A 88 -7.29 -11.68 -9.01
N ASP A 89 -6.54 -11.04 -8.12
CA ASP A 89 -6.46 -9.59 -8.04
C ASP A 89 -5.50 -9.01 -9.10
N TYR A 90 -4.49 -9.77 -9.53
CA TYR A 90 -3.49 -9.36 -10.51
C TYR A 90 -3.50 -10.25 -11.76
N THR A 91 -4.29 -9.85 -12.77
CA THR A 91 -4.34 -10.55 -14.06
C THR A 91 -3.14 -10.25 -14.95
N ARG A 92 -2.64 -11.26 -15.68
CA ARG A 92 -1.45 -11.16 -16.54
C ARG A 92 -1.77 -10.56 -17.92
N THR A 93 -2.12 -9.28 -17.96
CA THR A 93 -2.54 -8.59 -19.20
C THR A 93 -1.39 -7.90 -19.94
N PHE A 94 -0.20 -7.80 -19.33
CA PHE A 94 0.94 -7.09 -19.91
C PHE A 94 1.55 -7.83 -21.11
N ALA A 95 1.60 -7.16 -22.27
CA ALA A 95 2.30 -7.62 -23.46
C ALA A 95 3.65 -6.90 -23.59
N GLN A 96 4.76 -7.64 -23.53
CA GLN A 96 6.09 -7.05 -23.59
C GLN A 96 6.36 -6.42 -24.97
N PRO A 97 6.68 -5.12 -25.05
CA PRO A 97 7.03 -4.48 -26.31
C PRO A 97 8.40 -4.93 -26.81
N SER A 98 8.63 -4.83 -28.12
CA SER A 98 9.93 -5.14 -28.75
C SER A 98 11.03 -4.11 -28.46
N CYS A 99 10.70 -3.00 -27.79
CA CYS A 99 11.63 -1.94 -27.42
C CYS A 99 11.53 -1.62 -25.92
N TYR A 100 12.51 -0.89 -25.38
CA TYR A 100 12.48 -0.49 -23.98
C TYR A 100 11.30 0.43 -23.68
N ILE A 101 10.68 0.20 -22.51
CA ILE A 101 9.57 1.00 -22.00
C ILE A 101 10.05 2.45 -21.83
N ARG A 102 9.46 3.35 -22.62
CA ARG A 102 9.64 4.79 -22.43
C ARG A 102 8.52 5.28 -21.53
N GLY A 103 8.82 5.45 -20.26
CA GLY A 103 7.84 5.92 -19.28
C GLY A 103 7.22 7.25 -19.72
N ARG A 104 5.90 7.29 -19.87
CA ARG A 104 5.16 8.55 -19.75
C ARG A 104 4.93 8.84 -18.27
N GLY A 105 4.74 10.10 -17.91
CA GLY A 105 4.41 10.45 -16.52
C GLY A 105 3.17 9.66 -16.05
N ALA A 106 3.11 9.31 -14.77
CA ALA A 106 2.12 8.42 -14.14
C ALA A 106 0.64 8.88 -14.26
N ARG A 107 0.36 9.99 -14.96
CA ARG A 107 -0.97 10.57 -15.19
C ARG A 107 -1.25 10.87 -16.67
N ALA A 108 -0.49 10.26 -17.57
CA ALA A 108 -0.69 10.36 -19.02
C ALA A 108 -1.66 9.29 -19.55
N GLU A 109 -2.59 8.82 -18.72
CA GLU A 109 -3.64 7.91 -19.16
C GLU A 109 -4.59 8.65 -20.11
N ILE A 110 -4.90 7.98 -21.22
CA ILE A 110 -5.85 8.47 -22.22
C ILE A 110 -7.24 8.14 -21.64
N GLY A 111 -7.77 8.98 -20.75
CA GLY A 111 -9.07 8.76 -20.11
C GLY A 111 -9.37 9.68 -18.92
N GLU A 112 -10.61 9.62 -18.43
CA GLU A 112 -11.05 10.27 -17.20
C GLU A 112 -10.66 9.40 -16.00
N PHE A 113 -9.47 9.63 -15.43
CA PHE A 113 -8.98 8.90 -14.26
C PHE A 113 -9.77 9.26 -12.99
N VAL A 114 -10.30 8.24 -12.32
CA VAL A 114 -10.99 8.35 -11.03
C VAL A 114 -10.02 7.87 -9.95
N GLU A 115 -9.67 8.76 -9.02
CA GLU A 115 -8.70 8.47 -7.94
C GLU A 115 -9.35 7.90 -6.68
N TYR A 116 -10.68 7.89 -6.63
CA TYR A 116 -11.43 7.49 -5.45
C TYR A 116 -11.80 6.01 -5.56
N ASP A 117 -11.34 5.21 -4.60
CA ASP A 117 -11.76 3.83 -4.41
C ASP A 117 -12.75 3.77 -3.24
N LEU A 118 -13.79 2.94 -3.34
CA LEU A 118 -14.76 2.77 -2.25
C LEU A 118 -14.10 2.13 -1.02
N ASP A 119 -14.34 2.70 0.15
CA ASP A 119 -14.00 2.05 1.41
C ASP A 119 -15.15 1.18 1.93
N ASN A 120 -14.90 0.42 3.01
CA ASN A 120 -15.93 -0.44 3.60
C ASN A 120 -17.22 0.32 3.97
N GLU A 121 -17.14 1.59 4.42
CA GLU A 121 -18.31 2.39 4.76
C GLU A 121 -19.09 2.80 3.51
N ASP A 122 -18.41 3.03 2.38
CA ASP A 122 -19.01 3.29 1.08
C ASP A 122 -19.70 2.05 0.51
N GLU A 123 -19.06 0.88 0.62
CA GLU A 123 -19.60 -0.42 0.18
C GLU A 123 -20.86 -0.81 0.97
N ASP A 124 -20.80 -0.74 2.30
CA ASP A 124 -21.95 -1.02 3.17
C ASP A 124 -23.14 -0.10 2.83
N TRP A 125 -22.87 1.20 2.63
CA TRP A 125 -23.92 2.16 2.25
C TRP A 125 -24.51 1.88 0.87
N LEU A 126 -23.66 1.48 -0.09
CA LEU A 126 -24.09 1.17 -1.45
C LEU A 126 -25.00 -0.06 -1.48
N ASP A 127 -24.66 -1.09 -0.70
CA ASP A 127 -25.46 -2.31 -0.57
C ASP A 127 -26.83 -2.01 0.04
N ASP A 128 -26.87 -1.26 1.14
CA ASP A 128 -28.12 -0.81 1.78
C ASP A 128 -28.98 0.02 0.82
N TYR A 129 -28.36 0.91 0.04
CA TYR A 129 -29.07 1.74 -0.93
C TYR A 129 -29.64 0.90 -2.09
N ASN A 130 -28.87 -0.07 -2.59
CA ASN A 130 -29.27 -0.95 -3.69
C ASN A 130 -30.37 -1.94 -3.29
N ASN A 131 -30.38 -2.39 -2.02
CA ASN A 131 -31.44 -3.24 -1.47
C ASN A 131 -32.84 -2.62 -1.62
N GLU A 132 -32.95 -1.30 -1.66
CA GLU A 132 -34.20 -0.56 -1.92
C GLU A 132 -34.58 -0.49 -3.42
N ARG A 133 -34.04 -1.38 -4.27
CA ARG A 133 -34.19 -1.42 -5.74
C ARG A 133 -33.63 -0.20 -6.47
N LYS A 134 -32.62 0.45 -5.90
CA LYS A 134 -31.99 1.64 -6.48
C LYS A 134 -30.64 1.30 -7.09
N ASN A 135 -30.64 0.54 -8.19
CA ASN A 135 -29.43 0.01 -8.85
C ASN A 135 -28.39 1.11 -9.20
N LEU A 136 -27.47 1.40 -8.29
CA LEU A 136 -26.30 2.23 -8.47
C LEU A 136 -25.06 1.32 -8.60
N ASN A 137 -24.31 1.51 -9.68
CA ASN A 137 -23.05 0.79 -9.93
C ASN A 137 -21.95 1.35 -9.00
N PRO A 138 -21.11 0.52 -8.35
CA PRO A 138 -19.95 0.97 -7.56
C PRO A 138 -19.06 1.97 -8.30
N GLU A 139 -18.67 1.70 -9.55
CA GLU A 139 -17.85 2.62 -10.35
C GLU A 139 -18.50 4.00 -10.52
N LYS A 140 -19.84 4.03 -10.58
CA LYS A 140 -20.58 5.29 -10.71
C LYS A 140 -20.58 6.06 -9.39
N LEU A 141 -20.63 5.36 -8.26
CA LEU A 141 -20.48 5.97 -6.94
C LEU A 141 -19.07 6.57 -6.79
N GLU A 142 -18.02 5.85 -7.16
CA GLU A 142 -16.63 6.34 -7.15
C GLU A 142 -16.48 7.63 -7.95
N VAL A 143 -16.99 7.65 -9.19
CA VAL A 143 -16.98 8.85 -10.05
C VAL A 143 -17.68 10.00 -9.35
N LEU A 144 -18.85 9.78 -8.76
CA LEU A 144 -19.61 10.84 -8.08
C LEU A 144 -18.86 11.38 -6.87
N LEU A 145 -18.37 10.51 -5.98
CA LEU A 145 -17.62 10.90 -4.78
C LEU A 145 -16.34 11.66 -5.16
N PHE A 146 -15.60 11.15 -6.14
CA PHE A 146 -14.41 11.80 -6.69
C PHE A 146 -14.72 13.21 -7.19
N LYS A 147 -15.75 13.35 -8.04
CA LYS A 147 -16.10 14.64 -8.65
C LYS A 147 -16.62 15.65 -7.62
N LEU A 148 -17.44 15.22 -6.66
CA LEU A 148 -17.91 16.07 -5.57
C LEU A 148 -16.73 16.62 -4.76
N GLU A 149 -15.76 15.77 -4.44
CA GLU A 149 -14.57 16.17 -3.68
C GLU A 149 -13.72 17.20 -4.44
N ILE A 150 -13.57 17.04 -5.76
CA ILE A 150 -12.87 18.01 -6.62
C ILE A 150 -13.64 19.33 -6.75
N LEU A 151 -14.97 19.28 -6.87
CA LEU A 151 -15.80 20.48 -6.95
C LEU A 151 -15.78 21.27 -5.64
N ASP A 152 -15.87 20.60 -4.50
CA ASP A 152 -15.74 21.24 -3.19
C ASP A 152 -14.37 21.88 -3.00
N HIS A 153 -13.31 21.21 -3.42
CA HIS A 153 -11.97 21.78 -3.40
C HIS A 153 -11.90 23.07 -4.24
N LYS A 154 -12.39 23.04 -5.49
CA LYS A 154 -12.45 24.23 -6.35
C LYS A 154 -13.29 25.35 -5.76
N ALA A 155 -14.40 25.03 -5.08
CA ALA A 155 -15.22 26.01 -4.39
C ALA A 155 -14.43 26.68 -3.24
N ARG A 156 -13.66 25.90 -2.47
CA ARG A 156 -12.74 26.41 -1.45
C ARG A 156 -11.63 27.27 -2.04
N GLU A 157 -11.05 26.88 -3.17
CA GLU A 157 -10.04 27.71 -3.86
C GLU A 157 -10.60 29.06 -4.27
N ARG A 158 -11.79 29.07 -4.89
CA ARG A 158 -12.46 30.28 -5.36
C ARG A 158 -12.87 31.20 -4.20
N ALA A 159 -13.27 30.63 -3.07
CA ALA A 159 -13.62 31.36 -1.86
C ALA A 159 -12.39 31.89 -1.09
N GLY A 160 -11.15 31.57 -1.53
CA GLY A 160 -9.92 31.90 -0.79
C GLY A 160 -9.80 31.14 0.54
N ALA A 161 -10.58 30.07 0.72
CA ALA A 161 -10.67 29.28 1.95
C ALA A 161 -9.71 28.07 1.98
N ILE A 162 -8.63 28.09 1.18
CA ILE A 162 -7.61 27.05 1.21
C ILE A 162 -6.77 27.23 2.48
N THR A 163 -6.90 26.31 3.42
CA THR A 163 -6.06 26.31 4.61
C THR A 163 -4.62 25.93 4.22
N PRO A 164 -3.60 26.74 4.53
CA PRO A 164 -2.23 26.47 4.10
C PRO A 164 -1.60 25.29 4.86
N THR A 165 -2.10 25.00 6.06
CA THR A 165 -1.70 23.86 6.87
C THR A 165 -2.91 23.29 7.61
N PHE A 166 -2.86 22.01 7.96
CA PHE A 166 -3.95 21.36 8.67
C PHE A 166 -3.97 21.75 10.15
N ILE A 167 -4.65 22.85 10.48
CA ILE A 167 -4.77 23.40 11.85
C ILE A 167 -6.19 23.18 12.44
N GLY A 168 -7.19 22.89 11.61
CA GLY A 168 -8.57 22.76 12.04
C GLY A 168 -9.49 22.10 11.01
N PRO A 169 -10.80 22.06 11.29
CA PRO A 169 -11.79 21.45 10.40
C PRO A 169 -11.83 22.15 9.03
N VAL A 170 -11.93 21.36 7.96
CA VAL A 170 -12.09 21.86 6.59
C VAL A 170 -13.56 21.74 6.19
N PRO A 171 -14.31 22.86 6.18
CA PRO A 171 -15.74 22.84 5.94
C PRO A 171 -16.06 22.46 4.49
N VAL A 172 -17.27 21.94 4.28
CA VAL A 172 -17.85 21.72 2.96
C VAL A 172 -18.47 23.04 2.49
N LEU A 173 -18.07 23.51 1.32
CA LEU A 173 -18.61 24.73 0.70
C LEU A 173 -19.46 24.46 -0.54
N LEU A 174 -19.33 23.27 -1.11
CA LEU A 174 -20.15 22.86 -2.25
C LEU A 174 -21.62 22.85 -1.84
N GLN A 175 -22.48 23.40 -2.69
CA GLN A 175 -23.94 23.33 -2.56
C GLN A 175 -24.50 22.31 -3.55
N LEU A 176 -25.64 21.69 -3.20
CA LEU A 176 -26.27 20.64 -4.01
C LEU A 176 -26.59 21.11 -5.44
N ASP A 177 -27.20 22.29 -5.58
CA ASP A 177 -27.63 22.82 -6.89
C ASP A 177 -26.43 23.04 -7.82
N VAL A 178 -25.35 23.62 -7.29
CA VAL A 178 -24.10 23.85 -8.01
C VAL A 178 -23.43 22.53 -8.40
N ALA A 179 -23.43 21.54 -7.49
CA ALA A 179 -22.87 20.23 -7.76
C ALA A 179 -23.65 19.51 -8.86
N MET A 180 -24.97 19.58 -8.82
CA MET A 180 -25.84 18.97 -9.81
C MET A 180 -25.66 19.60 -11.20
N GLU A 181 -25.63 20.92 -11.28
CA GLU A 181 -25.41 21.63 -12.54
C GLU A 181 -24.06 21.22 -13.15
N ALA A 182 -23.00 21.20 -12.34
CA ALA A 182 -21.66 20.83 -12.78
C ALA A 182 -21.53 19.36 -13.22
N LEU A 183 -22.37 18.46 -12.69
CA LEU A 183 -22.31 17.02 -12.95
C LEU A 183 -23.47 16.49 -13.79
N GLN A 184 -24.25 17.38 -14.42
CA GLN A 184 -25.40 17.02 -15.26
C GLN A 184 -25.02 16.07 -16.41
N TYR A 185 -23.82 16.21 -16.98
CA TYR A 185 -23.31 15.37 -18.07
C TYR A 185 -23.21 13.88 -17.70
N LEU A 186 -23.11 13.55 -16.39
CA LEU A 186 -23.05 12.17 -15.92
C LEU A 186 -24.40 11.44 -16.03
N SER A 187 -25.48 12.14 -16.39
CA SER A 187 -26.83 11.60 -16.62
C SER A 187 -27.40 10.78 -15.46
N VAL A 188 -27.16 11.23 -14.23
CA VAL A 188 -27.63 10.56 -13.00
C VAL A 188 -29.01 11.10 -12.62
N ARG A 189 -29.93 10.21 -12.20
CA ARG A 189 -31.25 10.60 -11.72
C ARG A 189 -31.14 11.48 -10.48
N TYR A 190 -31.97 12.52 -10.39
CA TYR A 190 -31.97 13.48 -9.29
C TYR A 190 -31.96 12.82 -7.91
N ALA A 191 -32.87 11.88 -7.67
CA ALA A 191 -32.99 11.19 -6.38
C ALA A 191 -31.71 10.42 -5.99
N VAL A 192 -31.01 9.85 -6.97
CA VAL A 192 -29.74 9.15 -6.75
C VAL A 192 -28.65 10.15 -6.44
N PHE A 193 -28.53 11.21 -7.24
CA PHE A 193 -27.54 12.25 -7.01
C PHE A 193 -27.71 12.91 -5.64
N GLN A 194 -28.94 13.24 -5.26
CA GLN A 194 -29.26 13.84 -3.97
C GLN A 194 -28.88 12.92 -2.81
N ALA A 195 -29.17 11.61 -2.91
CA ALA A 195 -28.79 10.64 -1.90
C ALA A 195 -27.26 10.53 -1.75
N VAL A 196 -26.54 10.39 -2.86
CA VAL A 196 -25.07 10.33 -2.87
C VAL A 196 -24.45 11.62 -2.32
N TYR A 197 -24.99 12.79 -2.71
CA TYR A 197 -24.54 14.07 -2.19
C TYR A 197 -24.74 14.19 -0.68
N ASN A 198 -25.90 13.77 -0.16
CA ASN A 198 -26.19 13.81 1.26
C ASN A 198 -25.26 12.86 2.04
N TYR A 199 -25.03 11.65 1.51
CA TYR A 199 -24.07 10.70 2.07
C TYR A 199 -22.65 11.28 2.11
N TRP A 200 -22.13 11.72 0.96
CA TRP A 200 -20.81 12.33 0.86
C TRP A 200 -20.65 13.54 1.78
N ARG A 201 -21.66 14.41 1.84
CA ARG A 201 -21.64 15.60 2.69
C ARG A 201 -21.61 15.21 4.16
N ALA A 202 -22.43 14.27 4.59
CA ALA A 202 -22.43 13.77 5.97
C ALA A 202 -21.08 13.13 6.33
N LYS A 203 -20.52 12.31 5.43
CA LYS A 203 -19.19 11.71 5.58
C LYS A 203 -18.10 12.79 5.71
N ARG A 204 -18.13 13.82 4.86
CA ARG A 204 -17.21 14.97 4.93
C ARG A 204 -17.36 15.80 6.20
N GLU A 205 -18.59 16.04 6.65
CA GLU A 205 -18.89 16.75 7.89
C GLU A 205 -18.46 15.94 9.13
N ARG A 206 -18.54 14.61 9.11
CA ARG A 206 -17.98 13.76 10.18
C ARG A 206 -16.45 13.75 10.17
N TRP A 207 -15.85 13.60 8.98
CA TRP A 207 -14.39 13.48 8.83
C TRP A 207 -13.64 14.79 9.05
N GLN A 208 -14.29 15.93 8.77
CA GLN A 208 -13.73 17.28 8.92
C GLN A 208 -12.45 17.55 8.10
N LYS A 209 -12.13 16.69 7.14
CA LYS A 209 -11.02 16.85 6.18
C LYS A 209 -11.42 16.28 4.82
N PRO A 210 -10.85 16.80 3.72
CA PRO A 210 -11.00 16.20 2.40
C PRO A 210 -10.72 14.71 2.42
N ILE A 211 -11.56 13.90 1.77
CA ILE A 211 -11.37 12.44 1.76
C ILE A 211 -10.11 12.11 0.96
N LEU A 212 -9.94 12.74 -0.21
CA LEU A 212 -8.76 12.57 -1.05
C LEU A 212 -7.52 13.19 -0.40
N ARG A 213 -6.51 12.35 -0.15
CA ARG A 213 -5.28 12.72 0.56
C ARG A 213 -4.54 13.91 -0.06
N ARG A 214 -4.54 14.05 -1.40
CA ARG A 214 -3.87 15.18 -2.07
C ARG A 214 -4.55 16.53 -1.87
N LEU A 215 -5.84 16.53 -1.52
CA LEU A 215 -6.62 17.76 -1.29
C LEU A 215 -6.60 18.18 0.17
N GLN A 216 -6.09 17.30 1.05
CA GLN A 216 -5.88 17.62 2.46
C GLN A 216 -4.73 18.62 2.60
N PRO A 217 -4.92 19.68 3.40
CA PRO A 217 -3.85 20.59 3.72
C PRO A 217 -2.64 19.85 4.29
N PRO A 218 -1.40 20.27 3.96
CA PRO A 218 -0.22 19.64 4.49
C PRO A 218 -0.12 19.84 6.01
N PRO A 219 0.54 18.92 6.73
CA PRO A 219 0.78 19.11 8.15
C PRO A 219 1.73 20.30 8.39
N PRO A 220 1.59 21.02 9.51
CA PRO A 220 2.46 22.16 9.81
C PRO A 220 3.92 21.73 10.01
N VAL A 221 4.85 22.64 9.73
CA VAL A 221 6.30 22.36 9.74
C VAL A 221 6.83 21.93 11.11
N ASN A 222 6.20 22.46 12.16
CA ASN A 222 6.60 22.29 13.56
C ASN A 222 5.76 21.24 14.30
N ASP A 223 4.90 20.49 13.62
CA ASP A 223 4.13 19.46 14.32
C ASP A 223 5.04 18.26 14.70
N THR A 224 4.85 17.77 15.91
CA THR A 224 5.69 16.77 16.59
C THR A 224 5.20 15.34 16.33
N ASN A 225 4.02 15.16 15.73
CA ASN A 225 3.44 13.85 15.48
C ASN A 225 4.32 13.02 14.52
N PRO A 226 4.81 11.82 14.93
CA PRO A 226 5.64 10.97 14.10
C PRO A 226 4.94 10.41 12.86
N TYR A 227 3.60 10.32 12.87
CA TYR A 227 2.81 9.81 11.73
C TYR A 227 2.64 10.85 10.60
N ASN A 228 2.95 12.12 10.87
CA ASN A 228 2.82 13.20 9.90
C ASN A 228 4.15 13.44 9.18
N VAL A 229 4.23 12.93 7.94
CA VAL A 229 5.39 13.01 7.06
C VAL A 229 5.22 14.08 5.95
N PHE A 230 6.28 14.34 5.18
CA PHE A 230 6.29 15.27 4.04
C PHE A 230 5.84 16.72 4.36
N ARG A 231 6.23 17.23 5.53
CA ARG A 231 5.98 18.61 5.94
C ARG A 231 6.66 19.58 4.95
N PRO A 232 5.94 20.53 4.33
CA PRO A 232 6.55 21.53 3.46
C PRO A 232 7.47 22.45 4.28
N ARG A 233 8.79 22.20 4.26
CA ARG A 233 9.76 23.01 5.02
C ARG A 233 10.19 24.27 4.27
N GLU A 234 10.06 24.26 2.95
CA GLU A 234 10.27 25.44 2.14
C GLU A 234 9.04 26.33 2.24
N LYS A 235 9.24 27.62 2.55
CA LYS A 235 8.21 28.62 2.26
C LYS A 235 8.03 28.59 0.75
N ALA A 236 6.99 27.91 0.26
CA ALA A 236 6.66 27.74 -1.16
C ALA A 236 6.49 29.06 -1.95
N HIS A 237 6.72 30.20 -1.31
CA HIS A 237 6.66 31.53 -1.88
C HIS A 237 7.87 32.43 -1.54
N ARG A 238 9.05 31.85 -1.29
CA ARG A 238 10.28 32.56 -1.63
C ARG A 238 10.91 31.85 -2.81
N LEU A 239 10.27 32.01 -3.98
CA LEU A 239 11.06 32.21 -5.19
C LEU A 239 12.18 33.15 -4.77
N HIS A 240 13.43 32.70 -4.86
CA HIS A 240 14.56 33.58 -4.68
C HIS A 240 14.51 34.53 -5.87
N THR A 241 13.67 35.55 -5.76
CA THR A 241 13.69 36.66 -6.68
C THR A 241 15.10 37.18 -6.51
N ARG A 242 15.90 37.07 -7.59
CA ARG A 242 17.16 37.80 -7.68
C ARG A 242 16.86 39.18 -7.11
N ARG A 243 17.68 39.65 -6.16
CA ARG A 243 17.52 40.99 -5.55
C ARG A 243 16.91 41.91 -6.59
N MET A 244 15.73 42.46 -6.29
CA MET A 244 14.91 43.35 -7.11
C MET A 244 15.63 44.60 -7.66
N GLN A 245 16.95 44.64 -7.53
CA GLN A 245 17.87 45.65 -8.04
C GLN A 245 18.12 45.52 -9.56
N ARG A 246 17.78 44.37 -10.18
CA ARG A 246 17.90 44.19 -11.64
C ARG A 246 16.64 43.54 -12.22
N ARG A 247 15.63 44.36 -12.53
CA ARG A 247 14.46 43.99 -13.35
C ARG A 247 14.88 43.85 -14.82
N GLU A 248 15.74 42.89 -15.13
CA GLU A 248 16.08 42.61 -16.53
C GLU A 248 15.23 41.45 -17.03
N ASN A 249 14.36 41.75 -17.99
CA ASN A 249 13.61 40.75 -18.72
C ASN A 249 14.60 39.95 -19.57
N ASN A 250 14.80 38.66 -19.27
CA ASN A 250 15.82 37.85 -19.93
C ASN A 250 15.35 37.45 -21.33
N ILE A 251 15.67 38.28 -22.33
CA ILE A 251 15.32 38.09 -23.74
C ILE A 251 15.75 36.71 -24.24
N GLN A 252 16.93 36.21 -23.85
CA GLN A 252 17.41 34.88 -24.26
C GLN A 252 16.50 33.75 -23.74
N SER A 253 16.00 33.87 -22.52
CA SER A 253 15.04 32.89 -21.98
C SER A 253 13.68 32.98 -22.68
N PHE A 254 13.24 34.19 -23.03
CA PHE A 254 11.99 34.43 -23.76
C PHE A 254 12.05 33.87 -25.19
N GLU A 255 13.14 34.11 -25.92
CA GLU A 255 13.34 33.57 -27.27
C GLU A 255 13.38 32.03 -27.28
N LYS A 256 14.07 31.43 -26.31
CA LYS A 256 14.05 29.97 -26.12
C LYS A 256 12.62 29.47 -25.86
N LEU A 257 11.85 30.15 -25.01
CA LEU A 257 10.47 29.79 -24.72
C LEU A 257 9.58 29.89 -25.97
N ARG A 258 9.76 30.92 -26.80
CA ARG A 258 9.07 31.07 -28.09
C ARG A 258 9.43 29.93 -29.07
N LEU A 259 10.71 29.59 -29.17
CA LEU A 259 11.18 28.49 -30.01
C LEU A 259 10.57 27.15 -29.57
N TYR A 260 10.61 26.85 -28.27
CA TYR A 260 9.96 25.66 -27.73
C TYR A 260 8.46 25.68 -28.01
N GLY A 261 7.78 26.81 -27.79
CA GLY A 261 6.36 26.96 -28.10
C GLY A 261 6.03 26.65 -29.57
N ALA A 262 6.87 27.07 -30.50
CA ALA A 262 6.71 26.74 -31.92
C ALA A 262 6.93 25.24 -32.21
N ILE A 263 7.96 24.62 -31.61
CA ILE A 263 8.25 23.18 -31.74
C ILE A 263 7.10 22.33 -31.19
N TRP A 264 6.60 22.68 -30.00
CA TRP A 264 5.48 21.98 -29.35
C TRP A 264 4.19 22.10 -30.16
N THR A 265 3.90 23.28 -30.71
CA THR A 265 2.73 23.46 -31.60
C THR A 265 2.85 22.60 -32.86
N LYS A 266 4.05 22.52 -33.46
CA LYS A 266 4.29 21.70 -34.65
C LYS A 266 4.18 20.20 -34.39
N GLN A 267 4.55 19.72 -33.20
CA GLN A 267 4.42 18.30 -32.82
C GLN A 267 2.99 17.89 -32.43
N ARG A 268 2.09 18.86 -32.22
CA ARG A 268 0.69 18.62 -31.82
C ARG A 268 -0.27 18.45 -33.01
N HIS A 269 0.15 18.87 -34.20
CA HIS A 269 -0.51 18.61 -35.47
C HIS A 269 0.11 17.38 -36.14
#